data_AF-A0A920VZE0-F1
#
_entry.id   AF-A0A920VZE0-F1
#
_cell.length_a   1.000
_cell.length_b   1.000
_cell.length_c   1.000
_cell.angle_alpha   90.00
_cell.angle_beta   90.00
_cell.angle_gamma   90.00
#
_symmetry.space_group_name_H-M   'P 1'
#
loop_
_entity.id
_entity.type
_entity.pdbx_description
1 polymer ?
#
loop_
_entity_poly.entity_id
_entity_poly.type
_entity_poly.pdbx_seq_one_letter_code
_entity_poly.pdbx_strand_id
1 'polypeptide(L)'
;MFYAITKDPLAKCFMPGIPRANYLPFPFQIVQSSDVILIAYEFGESNRIAYVDQPEIVSQVDAWMGHSNAHLGKGDTLVIRVTGQMPDTWFDRVGNHHSFEMVVEERWTPGGPNHVNYSATHY
;
A
#
# COMPACT_ATOMS: atom_id res chain seq x y z
N MET A 1 -19.17 14.61 13.64
CA MET A 1 -18.92 14.17 12.25
C MET A 1 -18.03 15.13 11.44
N PHE A 2 -17.92 16.43 11.76
CA PHE A 2 -17.04 17.37 11.03
C PHE A 2 -15.57 17.41 11.48
N TYR A 3 -15.23 16.81 12.62
CA TYR A 3 -13.91 16.97 13.26
C TYR A 3 -12.81 16.03 12.71
N ALA A 4 -13.18 14.94 12.03
CA ALA A 4 -12.22 13.98 11.50
C ALA A 4 -11.52 14.49 10.22
N ILE A 5 -12.23 15.25 9.36
CA ILE A 5 -11.70 15.71 8.06
C ILE A 5 -10.50 16.65 8.23
N THR A 6 -10.51 17.55 9.22
CA THR A 6 -9.41 18.50 9.45
C THR A 6 -8.17 17.85 10.06
N LYS A 7 -8.31 16.64 10.62
CA LYS A 7 -7.20 15.86 11.20
C LYS A 7 -6.67 14.79 10.27
N ASP A 8 -7.37 14.50 9.19
CA ASP A 8 -6.96 13.51 8.20
C ASP A 8 -5.64 13.95 7.53
N PRO A 9 -4.57 13.13 7.61
CA PRO A 9 -3.32 13.40 6.92
C PRO A 9 -3.51 13.65 5.42
N LEU A 10 -4.50 13.00 4.79
CA LEU A 10 -4.83 13.22 3.39
C LEU A 10 -5.30 14.65 3.10
N ALA A 11 -6.03 15.29 4.03
CA ALA A 11 -6.46 16.67 3.87
C ALA A 11 -5.30 17.67 3.90
N LYS A 12 -4.12 17.23 4.36
CA LYS A 12 -2.86 17.97 4.37
C LYS A 12 -1.91 17.53 3.25
N CYS A 13 -2.40 16.77 2.27
CA CYS A 13 -1.64 16.21 1.15
C CYS A 13 -0.52 15.24 1.57
N PHE A 14 -0.56 14.68 2.78
CA PHE A 14 0.33 13.58 3.13
C PHE A 14 -0.06 12.32 2.37
N MET A 15 0.93 11.46 2.12
CA MET A 15 0.73 10.22 1.40
C MET A 15 -0.16 9.26 2.23
N PRO A 16 -1.07 8.51 1.57
CA PRO A 16 -2.12 7.72 2.24
C PRO A 16 -1.65 6.55 3.09
N GLY A 17 -0.49 5.96 2.80
CA GLY A 17 -0.13 4.64 3.29
C GLY A 17 -0.95 3.51 2.65
N ILE A 18 -0.66 2.28 3.05
CA ILE A 18 -1.27 1.05 2.55
C ILE A 18 -2.07 0.40 3.68
N PRO A 19 -3.33 -0.02 3.45
CA PRO A 19 -3.96 -0.22 2.13
C PRO A 19 -4.68 1.00 1.56
N ARG A 20 -4.72 2.12 2.30
CA ARG A 20 -5.56 3.28 1.99
C ARG A 20 -5.36 3.83 0.58
N ALA A 21 -4.13 3.86 0.06
CA ALA A 21 -3.82 4.33 -1.29
C ALA A 21 -4.66 3.61 -2.38
N ASN A 22 -4.88 2.31 -2.22
CA ASN A 22 -5.58 1.47 -3.19
C ASN A 22 -7.11 1.62 -3.13
N TYR A 23 -7.63 2.26 -2.09
CA TYR A 23 -9.06 2.53 -1.90
C TYR A 23 -9.45 3.98 -2.23
N LEU A 24 -8.48 4.80 -2.67
CA LEU A 24 -8.78 6.16 -3.12
C LEU A 24 -9.44 6.14 -4.50
N PRO A 25 -10.30 7.13 -4.81
CA PRO A 25 -10.98 7.23 -6.10
C PRO A 25 -10.07 7.78 -7.22
N PHE A 26 -8.74 7.70 -7.04
CA PHE A 26 -7.76 8.18 -8.00
C PHE A 26 -7.10 6.99 -8.69
N PRO A 27 -6.79 7.09 -9.99
CA PRO A 27 -6.10 6.03 -10.70
C PRO A 27 -4.67 5.83 -10.19
N PHE A 28 -4.16 4.64 -10.46
CA PHE A 28 -2.75 4.29 -10.29
C PHE A 28 -2.29 3.42 -11.46
N GLN A 29 -1.00 3.41 -11.70
CA GLN A 29 -0.34 2.62 -12.73
C GLN A 29 0.56 1.58 -12.07
N ILE A 30 0.54 0.36 -12.60
CA ILE A 30 1.46 -0.71 -12.22
C ILE A 30 2.45 -0.93 -13.35
N VAL A 31 3.75 -0.85 -13.05
CA VAL A 31 4.85 -1.16 -13.97
C VAL A 31 5.60 -2.36 -13.40
N GLN A 32 5.68 -3.45 -14.17
CA GLN A 32 6.24 -4.72 -13.71
C GLN A 32 7.58 -5.02 -14.38
N SER A 33 8.52 -5.55 -13.61
CA SER A 33 9.74 -6.21 -14.08
C SER A 33 9.88 -7.56 -13.37
N SER A 34 10.97 -8.30 -13.63
CA SER A 34 11.24 -9.56 -12.93
C SER A 34 11.51 -9.35 -11.43
N ASP A 35 12.20 -8.25 -11.10
CA ASP A 35 12.78 -8.08 -9.76
C ASP A 35 12.01 -7.05 -8.94
N VAL A 36 11.34 -6.11 -9.60
CA VAL A 36 10.59 -5.02 -8.95
C VAL A 36 9.27 -4.73 -9.65
N ILE A 37 8.27 -4.40 -8.85
CA ILE A 37 6.99 -3.84 -9.30
C ILE A 37 6.87 -2.42 -8.76
N LEU A 38 6.72 -1.44 -9.64
CA LEU A 38 6.44 -0.06 -9.27
C LEU A 38 4.93 0.19 -9.34
N ILE A 39 4.36 0.75 -8.28
CA ILE A 39 2.98 1.25 -8.26
C ILE A 39 3.05 2.77 -8.06
N ALA A 40 2.59 3.51 -9.05
CA ALA A 40 2.55 4.97 -9.06
C ALA A 40 1.09 5.44 -8.96
N TYR A 41 0.80 6.29 -7.98
CA TYR A 41 -0.53 6.80 -7.69
C TYR A 41 -0.65 8.26 -8.14
N GLU A 42 -1.80 8.65 -8.67
CA GLU A 42 -2.06 10.06 -9.00
C GLU A 42 -2.07 10.94 -7.74
N PHE A 43 -2.55 10.40 -6.61
CA PHE A 43 -2.67 11.16 -5.39
C PHE A 43 -1.31 11.47 -4.75
N GLY A 44 -1.00 12.76 -4.63
CA GLY A 44 0.17 13.26 -3.91
C GLY A 44 1.51 12.79 -4.49
N GLU A 45 1.54 12.41 -5.77
CA GLU A 45 2.70 11.79 -6.45
C GLU A 45 3.26 10.58 -5.68
N SER A 46 2.40 9.93 -4.89
CA SER A 46 2.80 8.79 -4.07
C SER A 46 3.17 7.61 -4.97
N ASN A 47 4.19 6.88 -4.56
CA ASN A 47 4.67 5.71 -5.27
C ASN A 47 5.27 4.70 -4.30
N ARG A 48 5.34 3.45 -4.73
CA ARG A 48 6.01 2.39 -3.98
C ARG A 48 6.66 1.38 -4.90
N ILE A 49 7.77 0.83 -4.44
CA ILE A 49 8.45 -0.31 -5.06
C ILE A 49 8.12 -1.54 -4.22
N ALA A 50 7.61 -2.58 -4.88
CA ALA A 50 7.49 -3.91 -4.31
C ALA A 50 8.61 -4.80 -4.84
N TYR A 51 9.49 -5.23 -3.94
CA TYR A 51 10.63 -6.10 -4.26
C TYR A 51 10.17 -7.54 -4.40
N VAL A 52 10.33 -8.13 -5.58
CA VAL A 52 9.86 -9.48 -5.89
C VAL A 52 10.92 -10.49 -5.45
N ASP A 53 10.53 -11.45 -4.62
CA ASP A 53 11.35 -12.57 -4.14
C ASP A 53 12.71 -12.17 -3.54
N GLN A 54 12.78 -10.98 -2.93
CA GLN A 54 13.95 -10.41 -2.26
C GLN A 54 13.65 -10.13 -0.77
N PRO A 55 13.47 -11.16 0.06
CA PRO A 55 13.07 -11.00 1.47
C PRO A 55 14.14 -10.37 2.37
N GLU A 56 15.40 -10.35 1.93
CA GLU A 56 16.53 -9.74 2.64
C GLU A 56 16.49 -8.22 2.62
N ILE A 57 15.80 -7.63 1.62
CA ILE A 57 15.57 -6.19 1.57
C ILE A 57 14.41 -5.90 2.53
N VAL A 58 14.71 -5.15 3.58
CA VAL A 58 13.75 -4.79 4.64
C VAL A 58 13.75 -3.29 4.87
N SER A 59 12.66 -2.77 5.45
CA SER A 59 12.56 -1.36 5.81
C SER A 59 13.71 -0.95 6.74
N GLN A 60 14.46 0.08 6.35
CA GLN A 60 15.52 0.66 7.19
C GLN A 60 15.01 1.79 8.08
N VAL A 61 13.92 2.43 7.65
CA VAL A 61 13.23 3.52 8.32
C VAL A 61 11.74 3.41 8.03
N ASP A 62 10.92 4.11 8.81
CA ASP A 62 9.50 4.22 8.51
C ASP A 62 9.29 5.10 7.27
N ALA A 63 8.41 4.67 6.38
CA ALA A 63 8.08 5.36 5.14
C ALA A 63 6.57 5.56 5.01
N TRP A 64 6.16 6.64 4.38
CA TRP A 64 4.74 6.96 4.24
C TRP A 64 3.95 5.87 3.50
N MET A 65 4.57 5.21 2.52
CA MET A 65 3.96 4.12 1.74
C MET A 65 4.44 2.74 2.19
N GLY A 66 5.22 2.68 3.28
CA GLY A 66 5.85 1.48 3.80
C GLY A 66 6.92 0.88 2.88
N HIS A 67 7.36 -0.31 3.27
CA HIS A 67 8.26 -1.17 2.53
C HIS A 67 7.50 -2.41 2.06
N SER A 68 7.53 -2.71 0.76
CA SER A 68 6.77 -3.79 0.14
C SER A 68 7.69 -4.93 -0.33
N ASN A 69 7.48 -6.14 0.17
CA ASN A 69 8.05 -7.37 -0.39
C ASN A 69 6.94 -8.18 -1.05
N ALA A 70 7.18 -8.64 -2.26
CA ALA A 70 6.21 -9.34 -3.08
C ALA A 70 6.66 -10.75 -3.43
N HIS A 71 5.71 -11.64 -3.61
CA HIS A 71 5.92 -12.97 -4.21
C HIS A 71 4.65 -13.41 -4.94
N LEU A 72 4.79 -14.39 -5.84
CA LEU A 72 3.64 -15.04 -6.46
C LEU A 72 3.09 -16.15 -5.57
N GLY A 73 1.82 -16.00 -5.20
CA GLY A 73 1.04 -17.02 -4.53
C GLY A 73 0.33 -17.96 -5.51
N LYS A 74 -0.62 -18.75 -5.00
CA LYS A 74 -1.43 -19.67 -5.82
C LYS A 74 -2.34 -18.90 -6.79
N GLY A 75 -2.53 -19.46 -7.99
CA GLY A 75 -3.50 -18.95 -8.98
C GLY A 75 -3.18 -17.53 -9.43
N ASP A 76 -1.91 -17.27 -9.76
CA ASP A 76 -1.40 -15.98 -10.26
C ASP A 76 -1.73 -14.77 -9.36
N THR A 77 -1.90 -15.03 -8.05
CA THR A 77 -2.15 -13.98 -7.07
C THR A 77 -0.82 -13.41 -6.60
N LEU A 78 -0.58 -12.13 -6.88
CA LEU A 78 0.54 -11.41 -6.29
C LEU A 78 0.21 -11.11 -4.82
N VAL A 79 1.07 -11.58 -3.92
CA VAL A 79 0.97 -11.32 -2.49
C VAL A 79 2.04 -10.30 -2.12
N ILE A 80 1.63 -9.19 -1.52
CA ILE A 80 2.54 -8.12 -1.09
C ILE A 80 2.43 -7.96 0.42
N ARG A 81 3.56 -8.12 1.11
CA ARG A 81 3.70 -7.81 2.53
C ARG A 81 4.25 -6.41 2.69
N VAL A 82 3.57 -5.56 3.44
CA VAL A 82 3.96 -4.17 3.70
C VAL A 82 4.28 -3.97 5.17
N THR A 83 5.44 -3.38 5.44
CA THR A 83 5.97 -3.10 6.80
C THR A 83 6.54 -1.69 6.89
N GLY A 84 6.91 -1.23 8.08
CA GLY A 84 7.60 0.06 8.26
C GLY A 84 6.76 1.24 7.77
N GLN A 85 5.44 1.17 7.96
CA GLN A 85 4.55 2.27 7.59
C GLN A 85 4.61 3.37 8.65
N MET A 86 4.73 4.62 8.22
CA MET A 86 4.72 5.77 9.12
C MET A 86 3.47 5.78 10.00
N PRO A 87 3.58 5.80 11.35
CA PRO A 87 2.43 5.76 12.26
C PRO A 87 1.45 6.94 12.09
N ASP A 88 1.92 8.03 11.50
CA ASP A 88 1.13 9.24 11.25
C ASP A 88 0.11 9.04 10.11
N THR A 89 0.23 8.00 9.29
CA THR A 89 -0.83 7.64 8.34
C THR A 89 -2.03 7.07 9.07
N TRP A 90 -3.22 7.36 8.55
CA TRP A 90 -4.42 6.67 9.01
C TRP A 90 -4.58 5.40 8.19
N PHE A 91 -4.78 4.28 8.87
CA PHE A 91 -5.00 2.98 8.25
C PHE A 91 -6.17 3.01 7.26
N ASP A 92 -7.24 3.73 7.61
CA ASP A 92 -8.41 3.92 6.78
C ASP A 92 -9.05 5.31 6.94
N ARG A 93 -10.10 5.56 6.15
CA ARG A 93 -10.84 6.83 6.14
C ARG A 93 -11.65 7.08 7.42
N VAL A 94 -11.86 6.08 8.27
CA VAL A 94 -12.66 6.21 9.50
C VAL A 94 -11.78 6.64 10.68
N GLY A 95 -10.46 6.64 10.51
CA GLY A 95 -9.50 7.15 11.49
C GLY A 95 -8.89 6.09 12.39
N ASN A 96 -8.78 4.85 11.89
CA ASN A 96 -7.99 3.83 12.57
C ASN A 96 -6.50 4.20 12.50
N HIS A 97 -5.86 4.25 13.67
CA HIS A 97 -4.43 4.52 13.82
C HIS A 97 -3.65 3.20 13.87
N HIS A 98 -2.38 3.23 13.49
CA HIS A 98 -1.48 2.08 13.59
C HIS A 98 -0.09 2.50 14.07
N SER A 99 0.69 1.54 14.57
CA SER A 99 2.11 1.73 14.85
C SER A 99 2.94 1.35 13.62
N PHE A 100 4.26 1.56 13.71
CA PHE A 100 5.22 1.13 12.70
C PHE A 100 5.37 -0.41 12.64
N GLU A 101 4.92 -1.12 13.68
CA GLU A 101 4.96 -2.58 13.78
C GLU A 101 3.86 -3.25 12.94
N MET A 102 2.85 -2.49 12.50
CA MET A 102 1.76 -3.01 11.68
C MET A 102 2.31 -3.65 10.41
N VAL A 103 1.82 -4.86 10.14
CA VAL A 103 2.05 -5.55 8.89
C VAL A 103 0.75 -5.58 8.10
N VAL A 104 0.81 -5.21 6.82
CA VAL A 104 -0.32 -5.39 5.89
C VAL A 104 0.03 -6.49 4.90
N GLU A 105 -0.86 -7.46 4.72
CA GLU A 105 -0.79 -8.42 3.63
C GLU A 105 -1.85 -8.07 2.59
N GLU A 106 -1.40 -7.71 1.39
CA GLU A 106 -2.23 -7.47 0.23
C GLU A 106 -2.25 -8.69 -0.70
N ARG A 107 -3.37 -8.90 -1.37
CA ARG A 107 -3.52 -9.92 -2.41
C ARG A 107 -4.13 -9.29 -3.65
N TRP A 108 -3.45 -9.45 -4.78
CA TRP A 108 -3.83 -8.91 -6.08
C TRP A 108 -4.00 -10.07 -7.05
N THR A 109 -5.25 -10.43 -7.37
CA THR A 109 -5.57 -11.53 -8.28
C THR A 109 -6.15 -10.97 -9.58
N PRO A 110 -5.58 -11.27 -10.76
CA PRO A 110 -6.19 -10.87 -12.03
C PRO A 110 -7.64 -11.35 -12.13
N GLY A 111 -8.57 -10.43 -12.37
CA GLY A 111 -10.00 -10.70 -12.58
C GLY A 111 -10.43 -10.56 -14.04
N GLY A 112 -9.54 -10.07 -14.90
CA GLY A 112 -9.75 -9.85 -16.33
C GLY A 112 -8.69 -8.92 -16.91
N PRO A 113 -8.77 -8.54 -18.19
CA PRO A 113 -7.75 -7.72 -18.86
C PRO A 113 -7.50 -6.36 -18.20
N ASN A 114 -8.52 -5.78 -17.56
CA ASN A 114 -8.46 -4.48 -16.91
C ASN A 114 -9.06 -4.52 -15.49
N HIS A 115 -9.05 -5.68 -14.84
CA HIS A 115 -9.64 -5.85 -13.51
C HIS A 115 -8.73 -6.66 -12.60
N VAL A 116 -8.56 -6.20 -11.37
CA VAL A 116 -7.82 -6.91 -10.33
C VAL A 116 -8.70 -7.01 -9.09
N ASN A 117 -8.84 -8.23 -8.58
CA ASN A 117 -9.46 -8.48 -7.30
C ASN A 117 -8.42 -8.19 -6.22
N TYR A 118 -8.61 -7.09 -5.50
CA TYR A 118 -7.73 -6.63 -4.44
C TYR A 118 -8.33 -6.88 -3.06
N SER A 119 -7.52 -7.39 -2.14
CA SER A 119 -7.88 -7.49 -0.71
C SER A 119 -6.67 -7.20 0.15
N ALA A 120 -6.90 -6.74 1.38
CA ALA A 120 -5.85 -6.48 2.35
C ALA A 120 -6.29 -6.87 3.77
N THR A 121 -5.38 -7.49 4.52
CA THR A 121 -5.52 -7.77 5.96
C THR A 121 -4.33 -7.17 6.70
N HIS A 122 -4.47 -6.98 8.01
CA HIS A 122 -3.41 -6.47 8.87
C HIS A 122 -3.28 -7.30 10.14
N TYR A 123 -2.08 -7.34 10.72
CA TYR A 123 -1.77 -8.01 11.98
C TYR A 123 -0.54 -7.39 12.65
#